data_AF-A0A552FAH3-F1
#
_entry.id   AF-A0A552FAH3-F1
#
_cell.length_a   1.000
_cell.length_b   1.000
_cell.length_c   1.000
_cell.angle_alpha   90.00
_cell.angle_beta   90.00
_cell.angle_gamma   90.00
#
_symmetry.space_group_name_H-M   'P 1'
#
loop_
_entity.id
_entity.type
_entity.pdbx_description
1 polymer ?
#
loop_
_entity_poly.entity_id
_entity_poly.type
_entity_poly.pdbx_seq_one_letter_code
_entity_poly.pdbx_strand_id
1 'polypeptide(L)'
;MAYVLATVEHETANSFKPVEEAFFLKPRSRQMAHLQTLFYFPFYGRGYVQLTLKSNYEKYSRKLGIDLVANKEKALDPNIALFVLVDGMLLGEFTGKKLGTYVNGSKTDFFNARDVINPRDKAQLIAGLAQNWLSKLNAESISFEGVVPESPENPELAEELLGIEELMLMQIMSS
;
A
#
# COMPACT_ATOMS: atom_id res chain seq x y z
N MET A 1 9.43 0.93 -1.07
CA MET A 1 8.78 -0.33 -0.64
C MET A 1 8.75 -0.53 0.86
N ALA A 2 9.89 -0.50 1.58
CA ALA A 2 9.94 -0.83 3.01
C ALA A 2 8.87 -0.16 3.89
N TYR A 3 8.65 1.15 3.71
CA TYR A 3 7.63 1.89 4.47
C TYR A 3 6.19 1.46 4.17
N VAL A 4 5.90 1.10 2.91
CA VAL A 4 4.58 0.60 2.49
C VAL A 4 4.31 -0.74 3.17
N LEU A 5 5.28 -1.66 3.17
CA LEU A 5 5.16 -2.96 3.84
C LEU A 5 4.98 -2.82 5.36
N ALA A 6 5.76 -1.94 5.99
CA ALA A 6 5.62 -1.65 7.41
C ALA A 6 4.24 -1.09 7.79
N THR A 7 3.69 -0.24 6.93
CA THR A 7 2.32 0.26 7.08
C THR A 7 1.33 -0.90 7.03
N VAL A 8 1.39 -1.75 5.99
CA VAL A 8 0.48 -2.90 5.86
C VAL A 8 0.62 -3.87 7.04
N GLU A 9 1.84 -4.16 7.48
CA GLU A 9 2.10 -5.01 8.64
C GLU A 9 1.40 -4.45 9.88
N HIS A 10 1.55 -3.15 10.15
CA HIS A 10 0.93 -2.50 11.29
C HIS A 10 -0.60 -2.55 11.22
N GLU A 11 -1.18 -2.09 10.11
CA GLU A 11 -2.63 -1.91 9.97
C GLU A 11 -3.38 -3.25 9.89
N THR A 12 -2.71 -4.33 9.46
CA THR A 12 -3.33 -5.66 9.30
C THR A 12 -2.93 -6.67 10.38
N ALA A 13 -2.26 -6.22 11.44
CA ALA A 13 -1.68 -7.07 12.48
C ALA A 13 -0.84 -8.23 11.91
N ASN A 14 0.08 -7.90 10.98
CA ASN A 14 0.99 -8.81 10.30
C ASN A 14 0.32 -9.91 9.43
N SER A 15 -0.99 -9.83 9.19
CA SER A 15 -1.68 -10.81 8.34
C SER A 15 -1.48 -10.56 6.85
N PHE A 16 -1.15 -9.32 6.45
CA PHE A 16 -1.09 -8.87 5.06
C PHE A 16 -2.39 -9.13 4.27
N LYS A 17 -3.52 -9.23 5.00
CA LYS A 17 -4.86 -9.32 4.43
C LYS A 17 -5.59 -8.00 4.69
N PRO A 18 -6.38 -7.49 3.73
CA PRO A 18 -7.28 -6.36 3.97
C PRO A 18 -8.20 -6.65 5.16
N VAL A 19 -8.33 -5.71 6.09
CA VAL A 19 -9.15 -5.88 7.30
C VAL A 19 -10.18 -4.78 7.45
N GLU A 20 -11.26 -5.08 8.18
CA GLU A 20 -12.19 -4.07 8.67
C GLU A 20 -11.68 -3.45 9.97
N GLU A 21 -12.08 -2.20 10.21
CA GLU A 21 -11.87 -1.53 11.48
C GLU A 21 -12.36 -2.39 12.66
N ALA A 22 -11.55 -2.43 13.72
CA ALA A 22 -11.80 -3.20 14.92
C ALA A 22 -12.05 -4.72 14.69
N PHE A 23 -11.47 -5.34 13.64
CA PHE A 23 -11.64 -6.78 13.33
C PHE A 23 -11.25 -7.74 14.46
N PHE A 24 -10.43 -7.28 15.43
CA PHE A 24 -10.05 -8.02 16.62
C PHE A 24 -11.17 -8.13 17.67
N LEU A 25 -12.20 -7.28 17.62
CA LEU A 25 -13.35 -7.37 18.52
C LEU A 25 -14.23 -8.55 18.13
N LYS A 26 -14.27 -9.57 19.01
CA LYS A 26 -15.15 -10.73 18.86
C LYS A 26 -16.20 -10.75 19.98
N PRO A 27 -17.41 -11.30 19.73
CA PRO A 27 -17.92 -11.77 18.44
C PRO A 27 -18.23 -10.62 17.46
N ARG A 28 -18.59 -10.94 16.21
CA ARG A 28 -18.94 -9.94 15.16
C ARG A 28 -20.02 -8.94 15.63
N SER A 29 -20.96 -9.36 16.46
CA SER A 29 -21.97 -8.46 17.04
C SER A 29 -21.37 -7.36 17.91
N ARG A 30 -20.31 -7.65 18.69
CA ARG A 30 -19.59 -6.65 19.47
C ARG A 30 -18.84 -5.67 18.57
N GLN A 31 -18.21 -6.17 17.50
CA GLN A 31 -17.59 -5.31 16.50
C GLN A 31 -18.62 -4.38 15.86
N MET A 32 -19.77 -4.91 15.42
CA MET A 32 -20.82 -4.09 14.81
C MET A 32 -21.41 -3.05 15.76
N ALA A 33 -21.65 -3.42 17.02
CA ALA A 33 -22.07 -2.46 18.02
C ALA A 33 -21.06 -1.30 18.15
N HIS A 34 -19.76 -1.58 18.13
CA HIS A 34 -18.72 -0.55 18.14
C HIS A 34 -18.74 0.30 16.86
N LEU A 35 -18.72 -0.33 15.68
CA LEU A 35 -18.68 0.42 14.41
C LEU A 35 -19.90 1.32 14.22
N GLN A 36 -21.08 0.91 14.71
CA GLN A 36 -22.30 1.70 14.66
C GLN A 36 -22.24 2.98 15.52
N THR A 37 -21.31 3.08 16.47
CA THR A 37 -21.10 4.32 17.24
C THR A 37 -20.25 5.36 16.51
N LEU A 38 -19.57 4.99 15.43
CA LEU A 38 -18.68 5.86 14.69
C LEU A 38 -19.50 6.88 13.88
N PHE A 39 -19.12 8.16 13.95
CA PHE A 39 -19.85 9.23 13.23
C PHE A 39 -19.85 9.05 11.71
N TYR A 40 -18.93 8.25 11.18
CA TYR A 40 -18.79 7.94 9.77
C TYR A 40 -19.33 6.56 9.40
N PHE A 41 -20.03 5.85 10.29
CA PHE A 41 -20.77 4.65 9.92
C PHE A 41 -21.75 4.99 8.76
N PRO A 42 -21.86 4.14 7.71
CA PRO A 42 -21.26 2.81 7.48
C PRO A 42 -19.87 2.80 6.80
N PHE A 43 -19.26 3.97 6.60
CA PHE A 43 -17.95 4.18 5.95
C PHE A 43 -16.78 4.09 6.94
N TYR A 44 -16.81 3.08 7.81
CA TYR A 44 -15.71 2.72 8.68
C TYR A 44 -14.52 2.12 7.90
N GLY A 45 -13.38 2.01 8.56
CA GLY A 45 -12.11 1.61 7.96
C GLY A 45 -12.17 0.24 7.29
N ARG A 46 -11.69 0.15 6.04
CA ARG A 46 -11.50 -1.10 5.29
C ARG A 46 -10.19 -1.05 4.51
N GLY A 47 -9.61 -2.21 4.23
CA GLY A 47 -8.44 -2.31 3.36
C GLY A 47 -7.11 -2.26 4.13
N TYR A 48 -6.01 -2.15 3.38
CA TYR A 48 -4.65 -2.11 3.92
C TYR A 48 -4.31 -0.84 4.70
N VAL A 49 -5.08 0.23 4.51
CA VAL A 49 -4.81 1.56 5.08
C VAL A 49 -6.03 2.17 5.76
N GLN A 50 -7.04 1.34 6.08
CA GLN A 50 -8.26 1.76 6.78
C GLN A 50 -8.98 2.93 6.08
N LEU A 51 -9.42 2.74 4.83
CA LEU A 51 -10.21 3.71 4.08
C LEU A 51 -11.51 4.05 4.83
N THR A 52 -11.64 5.31 5.27
CA THR A 52 -12.76 5.84 6.06
C THR A 52 -13.42 7.03 5.37
N LEU A 53 -14.61 7.42 5.82
CA LEU A 53 -15.41 8.56 5.33
C LEU A 53 -16.01 8.38 3.93
N LYS A 54 -17.29 8.76 3.76
CA LYS A 54 -18.00 8.66 2.47
C LYS A 54 -17.26 9.34 1.32
N SER A 55 -16.68 10.51 1.56
CA SER A 55 -15.96 11.30 0.55
C SER A 55 -14.76 10.55 -0.04
N ASN A 56 -14.05 9.73 0.76
CA ASN A 56 -12.96 8.92 0.25
C ASN A 56 -13.47 7.72 -0.55
N TYR A 57 -14.58 7.09 -0.15
CA TYR A 57 -15.21 6.04 -0.95
C TYR A 57 -15.70 6.61 -2.29
N GLU A 58 -16.32 7.80 -2.31
CA GLU A 58 -16.71 8.50 -3.54
C GLU A 58 -15.49 8.82 -4.43
N LYS A 59 -14.39 9.27 -3.82
CA LYS A 59 -13.13 9.56 -4.53
C LYS A 59 -12.60 8.31 -5.23
N TYR A 60 -12.41 7.22 -4.49
CA TYR A 60 -11.88 5.99 -5.08
C TYR A 60 -12.89 5.29 -6.00
N SER A 61 -14.19 5.52 -5.82
CA SER A 61 -15.20 5.07 -6.78
C SER A 61 -14.96 5.66 -8.16
N ARG A 62 -14.67 6.97 -8.23
CA ARG A 62 -14.34 7.65 -9.49
C ARG A 62 -13.03 7.16 -10.09
N LYS A 63 -11.99 6.97 -9.27
CA LYS A 63 -10.68 6.50 -9.75
C LYS A 63 -10.73 5.08 -10.32
N LEU A 64 -11.54 4.20 -9.72
CA LEU A 64 -11.62 2.79 -10.10
C LEU A 64 -12.75 2.47 -11.09
N GLY A 65 -13.71 3.38 -11.30
CA GLY A 65 -14.92 3.10 -12.07
C GLY A 65 -15.86 2.08 -11.37
N ILE A 66 -15.74 1.92 -10.05
CA ILE A 66 -16.51 0.96 -9.24
C ILE A 66 -17.29 1.74 -8.19
N ASP A 67 -18.58 1.47 -8.02
CA ASP A 67 -19.36 2.12 -6.95
C ASP A 67 -19.02 1.49 -5.57
N LEU A 68 -18.00 2.02 -4.91
CA LEU A 68 -17.62 1.64 -3.54
C LEU A 68 -18.57 2.24 -2.50
N VAL A 69 -19.36 3.27 -2.85
CA VAL A 69 -20.33 3.87 -1.93
C VAL A 69 -21.48 2.90 -1.71
N ALA A 70 -21.98 2.27 -2.76
CA ALA A 70 -22.95 1.18 -2.65
C ALA A 70 -22.30 -0.10 -2.10
N ASN A 71 -21.11 -0.46 -2.60
CA ASN A 71 -20.44 -1.74 -2.33
C ASN A 71 -19.18 -1.56 -1.46
N LYS A 72 -19.35 -1.14 -0.19
CA LYS A 72 -18.24 -0.71 0.69
C LYS A 72 -17.28 -1.86 1.01
N GLU A 73 -17.80 -3.07 1.09
CA GLU A 73 -17.06 -4.31 1.31
C GLU A 73 -16.05 -4.60 0.20
N LYS A 74 -16.23 -4.06 -1.02
CA LYS A 74 -15.22 -4.18 -2.08
C LYS A 74 -13.89 -3.51 -1.73
N ALA A 75 -13.86 -2.59 -0.77
CA ALA A 75 -12.60 -2.06 -0.26
C ALA A 75 -11.74 -3.10 0.51
N LEU A 76 -12.29 -4.30 0.77
CA LEU A 76 -11.56 -5.46 1.29
C LEU A 76 -11.03 -6.38 0.19
N ASP A 77 -11.37 -6.14 -1.09
CA ASP A 77 -10.72 -6.84 -2.19
C ASP A 77 -9.22 -6.46 -2.21
N PRO A 78 -8.29 -7.42 -2.27
CA PRO A 78 -6.86 -7.13 -2.21
C PRO A 78 -6.36 -6.18 -3.30
N ASN A 79 -6.89 -6.26 -4.52
CA ASN A 79 -6.45 -5.40 -5.62
C ASN A 79 -6.95 -3.97 -5.43
N ILE A 80 -8.20 -3.80 -5.00
CA ILE A 80 -8.77 -2.49 -4.67
C ILE A 80 -8.02 -1.88 -3.47
N ALA A 81 -7.79 -2.66 -2.41
CA ALA A 81 -7.08 -2.21 -1.23
C ALA A 81 -5.63 -1.80 -1.54
N LEU A 82 -4.94 -2.56 -2.41
CA LEU A 82 -3.58 -2.25 -2.86
C LEU A 82 -3.56 -0.95 -3.69
N PHE A 83 -4.50 -0.80 -4.63
CA PHE A 83 -4.62 0.43 -5.41
C PHE A 83 -4.81 1.64 -4.49
N VAL A 84 -5.76 1.57 -3.55
CA VAL A 84 -6.03 2.65 -2.57
C VAL A 84 -4.77 2.99 -1.77
N LEU A 85 -4.03 1.99 -1.29
CA LEU A 85 -2.79 2.17 -0.55
C LEU A 85 -1.73 2.91 -1.39
N VAL A 86 -1.44 2.39 -2.59
CA VAL A 86 -0.36 2.91 -3.44
C VAL A 86 -0.70 4.30 -3.98
N ASP A 87 -1.89 4.47 -4.57
CA ASP A 87 -2.37 5.75 -5.09
C ASP A 87 -2.38 6.81 -3.99
N GLY A 88 -2.92 6.48 -2.82
CA GLY A 88 -3.00 7.43 -1.72
C GLY A 88 -1.66 7.82 -1.14
N MET A 89 -0.71 6.89 -1.02
CA MET A 89 0.63 7.23 -0.54
C MET A 89 1.47 7.98 -1.59
N LEU A 90 1.31 7.64 -2.87
CA LEU A 90 2.07 8.25 -3.97
C LEU A 90 1.60 9.67 -4.25
N LEU A 91 0.29 9.88 -4.33
CA LEU A 91 -0.31 11.16 -4.71
C LEU A 91 -0.73 12.02 -3.52
N GLY A 92 -0.71 11.47 -2.31
CA GLY A 92 -1.07 12.18 -1.08
C GLY A 92 -2.59 12.33 -0.91
N GLU A 93 -3.38 11.35 -1.31
CA GLU A 93 -4.85 11.45 -1.32
C GLU A 93 -5.49 11.47 0.08
N PHE A 94 -4.75 11.09 1.12
CA PHE A 94 -5.25 11.03 2.49
C PHE A 94 -5.07 12.35 3.23
N THR A 95 -3.87 12.94 3.18
CA THR A 95 -3.51 14.13 3.96
C THR A 95 -2.95 15.28 3.13
N GLY A 96 -2.81 15.09 1.80
CA GLY A 96 -2.09 16.00 0.90
C GLY A 96 -0.58 15.79 0.89
N LYS A 97 -0.03 14.97 1.80
CA LYS A 97 1.41 14.69 1.87
C LYS A 97 1.74 13.41 1.10
N LYS A 98 2.79 13.47 0.29
CA LYS A 98 3.25 12.36 -0.56
C LYS A 98 4.39 11.61 0.11
N LEU A 99 4.44 10.29 -0.06
CA LEU A 99 5.52 9.46 0.48
C LEU A 99 6.89 9.90 -0.04
N GLY A 100 6.99 10.30 -1.31
CA GLY A 100 8.22 10.80 -1.94
C GLY A 100 8.86 12.01 -1.24
N THR A 101 8.09 12.78 -0.47
CA THR A 101 8.58 13.91 0.34
C THR A 101 9.45 13.46 1.52
N TYR A 102 9.22 12.23 2.00
CA TYR A 102 9.88 11.67 3.18
C TYR A 102 10.86 10.56 2.83
N VAL A 103 10.51 9.73 1.84
CA VAL A 103 11.29 8.56 1.43
C VAL A 103 11.47 8.61 -0.09
N ASN A 104 12.72 8.72 -0.53
CA ASN A 104 13.13 8.72 -1.93
C ASN A 104 14.60 8.27 -2.06
N GLY A 105 15.18 8.32 -3.27
CA GLY A 105 16.54 7.84 -3.52
C GLY A 105 17.65 8.54 -2.70
N SER A 106 17.40 9.75 -2.19
CA SER A 106 18.37 10.52 -1.41
C SER A 106 17.96 10.76 0.04
N LYS A 107 16.77 10.30 0.46
CA LYS A 107 16.20 10.61 1.78
C LYS A 107 15.41 9.42 2.31
N THR A 108 15.64 9.08 3.57
CA THR A 108 14.88 8.06 4.30
C THR A 108 14.42 8.62 5.63
N ASP A 109 13.19 9.10 5.69
CA ASP A 109 12.56 9.63 6.91
C ASP A 109 11.27 8.88 7.23
N PHE A 110 11.42 7.64 7.72
CA PHE A 110 10.27 6.79 8.02
C PHE A 110 9.40 7.31 9.18
N PHE A 111 9.98 8.07 10.10
CA PHE A 111 9.22 8.64 11.21
C PHE A 111 8.20 9.65 10.70
N ASN A 112 8.65 10.66 9.92
CA ASN A 112 7.73 11.68 9.41
C ASN A 112 6.88 11.19 8.24
N ALA A 113 7.24 10.09 7.58
CA ALA A 113 6.43 9.46 6.54
C ALA A 113 5.02 9.07 7.02
N ARG A 114 4.78 8.93 8.33
CA ARG A 114 3.45 8.64 8.88
C ARG A 114 2.43 9.74 8.62
N ASP A 115 2.89 10.97 8.38
CA ASP A 115 2.04 12.08 7.99
C ASP A 115 1.31 11.88 6.66
N VAL A 116 1.73 10.91 5.83
CA VAL A 116 1.05 10.54 4.58
C VAL A 116 -0.32 9.91 4.85
N ILE A 117 -0.50 9.21 5.98
CA ILE A 117 -1.72 8.43 6.26
C ILE A 117 -2.45 9.00 7.48
N ASN A 118 -1.80 9.02 8.64
CA ASN A 118 -2.39 9.47 9.89
C ASN A 118 -1.32 10.17 10.73
N PRO A 119 -1.23 11.51 10.68
CA PRO A 119 -0.11 12.26 11.23
C PRO A 119 0.31 11.86 12.64
N ARG A 120 1.59 11.50 12.78
CA ARG A 120 2.28 11.08 14.02
C ARG A 120 1.73 9.84 14.75
N ASP A 121 0.58 9.30 14.35
CA ASP A 121 0.00 8.12 14.97
C ASP A 121 0.90 6.89 14.80
N LYS A 122 1.39 6.33 15.92
CA LYS A 122 2.33 5.19 15.95
C LYS A 122 3.59 5.38 15.11
N ALA A 123 3.98 6.62 14.80
CA ALA A 123 5.09 6.93 13.89
C ALA A 123 6.40 6.22 14.25
N GLN A 124 6.79 6.23 15.53
CA GLN A 124 8.01 5.56 16.00
C GLN A 124 7.97 4.04 15.77
N LEU A 125 6.84 3.40 16.05
CA LEU A 125 6.66 1.96 15.88
C LEU A 125 6.77 1.58 14.40
N ILE A 126 6.02 2.27 13.54
CA ILE A 126 6.00 2.01 12.10
C ILE A 126 7.37 2.30 11.47
N ALA A 127 8.08 3.33 11.94
CA ALA A 127 9.44 3.60 11.51
C ALA A 127 10.41 2.47 11.86
N GLY A 128 10.27 1.86 13.05
CA GLY A 128 11.03 0.67 13.42
C GLY A 128 10.73 -0.53 12.51
N LEU A 129 9.44 -0.77 12.22
CA LEU A 129 9.05 -1.82 11.26
C LEU A 129 9.62 -1.54 9.86
N ALA A 130 9.58 -0.30 9.40
CA ALA A 130 10.11 0.10 8.09
C ALA A 130 11.62 -0.11 8.01
N GLN A 131 12.37 0.16 9.09
CA GLN A 131 13.79 -0.13 9.15
C GLN A 131 14.08 -1.64 9.05
N ASN A 132 13.27 -2.47 9.73
CA ASN A 132 13.39 -3.93 9.64
C ASN A 132 13.12 -4.43 8.21
N TRP A 133 12.09 -3.90 7.54
CA TRP A 133 11.80 -4.22 6.14
C TRP A 133 12.91 -3.78 5.20
N LEU A 134 13.46 -2.58 5.39
CA LEU A 134 14.57 -2.08 4.58
C LEU A 134 15.79 -3.01 4.68
N SER A 135 16.14 -3.44 5.90
CA SER A 135 17.24 -4.40 6.10
C SER A 135 16.99 -5.74 5.41
N LYS A 136 15.76 -6.27 5.46
CA LYS A 136 15.40 -7.52 4.77
C LYS A 136 15.51 -7.40 3.26
N LEU A 137 14.94 -6.33 2.69
CA LEU A 137 14.96 -6.08 1.24
C LEU A 137 16.39 -5.89 0.72
N ASN A 138 17.26 -5.22 1.49
CA ASN A 138 18.66 -5.05 1.11
C ASN A 138 19.45 -6.36 1.19
N ALA A 139 19.14 -7.25 2.14
CA ALA A 139 19.76 -8.57 2.20
C ALA A 139 19.34 -9.44 1.00
N GLU A 140 18.08 -9.34 0.58
CA GLU A 140 17.56 -10.02 -0.61
C GLU A 140 18.17 -9.45 -1.91
N SER A 141 18.35 -8.14 -2.04
CA SER A 141 18.98 -7.55 -3.24
C SER A 141 20.43 -8.02 -3.43
N ILE A 142 21.18 -8.17 -2.34
CA ILE A 142 22.55 -8.73 -2.37
C ILE A 142 22.54 -10.20 -2.80
N SER A 143 21.50 -10.96 -2.47
CA SER A 143 21.36 -12.36 -2.89
C SER A 143 21.03 -12.52 -4.38
N PHE A 144 20.38 -11.52 -5.00
CA PHE A 144 20.12 -11.50 -6.44
C PHE A 144 21.32 -11.02 -7.27
N GLU A 145 22.08 -10.02 -6.78
CA GLU A 145 23.32 -9.58 -7.46
C GLU A 145 24.45 -10.63 -7.38
N GLY A 146 24.41 -11.54 -6.39
CA GLY A 146 25.31 -12.69 -6.30
C GLY A 146 24.97 -13.83 -7.27
N VAL A 147 23.86 -13.74 -8.00
CA VAL A 147 23.48 -14.62 -9.10
C VAL A 147 23.53 -13.77 -10.37
N VAL A 148 24.73 -13.51 -10.88
CA VAL A 148 24.86 -13.13 -12.29
C VAL A 148 24.40 -14.38 -13.06
N PRO A 149 23.27 -14.36 -13.80
CA PRO A 149 23.02 -15.43 -14.74
C PRO A 149 24.22 -15.41 -15.69
N GLU A 150 24.91 -16.54 -15.87
CA GLU A 150 25.77 -16.68 -17.02
C GLU A 150 24.96 -16.17 -18.22
N SER A 151 25.55 -15.24 -18.98
CA SER A 151 24.91 -14.66 -20.15
C SER A 151 24.21 -15.77 -20.92
N PRO A 152 22.96 -15.61 -21.37
CA PRO A 152 22.30 -16.68 -22.10
C PRO A 152 23.23 -17.08 -23.24
N GLU A 153 23.61 -18.37 -23.30
CA GLU A 153 24.44 -18.93 -24.37
C GLU A 153 23.83 -18.70 -25.77
N ASN A 154 22.58 -18.20 -25.82
CA ASN A 154 21.86 -17.82 -27.02
C ASN A 154 21.63 -16.29 -27.08
N PRO A 155 22.39 -15.55 -27.91
CA PRO A 155 22.24 -14.11 -28.14
C PRO A 155 20.83 -13.69 -28.61
N GLU A 156 20.12 -14.59 -29.29
CA GLU A 156 18.79 -14.32 -29.86
C GLU A 156 17.72 -14.16 -28.76
N LEU A 157 17.87 -14.86 -27.63
CA LEU A 157 16.96 -14.76 -26.48
C LEU A 157 17.17 -13.45 -25.69
N ALA A 158 18.39 -12.91 -25.71
CA ALA A 158 18.72 -11.65 -25.04
C ALA A 158 18.11 -10.44 -25.78
N GLU A 159 18.14 -10.46 -27.12
CA GLU A 159 17.47 -9.43 -27.94
C GLU A 159 15.94 -9.49 -27.79
N GLU A 160 15.37 -10.68 -27.66
CA GLU A 160 13.91 -10.86 -27.47
C GLU A 160 13.45 -10.31 -26.09
N LEU A 161 14.22 -10.54 -25.04
CA LEU A 161 13.95 -10.01 -23.69
C LEU A 161 14.11 -8.49 -23.62
N LEU A 162 15.15 -7.93 -24.23
CA LEU A 162 15.35 -6.48 -24.34
C LEU A 162 14.23 -5.81 -25.14
N GLY A 163 13.76 -6.45 -26.21
CA GLY A 163 12.64 -5.97 -27.01
C GLY A 163 11.32 -5.95 -26.24
N ILE A 164 11.10 -6.92 -25.35
CA ILE A 164 9.91 -6.97 -24.48
C ILE A 164 9.96 -5.86 -23.42
N GLU A 165 11.13 -5.58 -22.83
CA GLU A 165 11.29 -4.50 -21.85
C GLU A 165 11.06 -3.12 -22.48
N GLU A 166 11.57 -2.87 -23.69
CA GLU A 166 11.31 -1.61 -24.40
C GLU A 166 9.82 -1.45 -24.77
N LEU A 167 9.16 -2.52 -25.23
CA LEU A 167 7.72 -2.49 -25.53
C LEU A 167 6.88 -2.19 -24.29
N MET A 168 7.26 -2.78 -23.15
CA MET A 168 6.56 -2.59 -21.88
C MET A 168 6.78 -1.16 -21.34
N LEU A 169 7.97 -0.60 -21.49
CA LEU A 169 8.27 0.80 -21.16
C LEU A 169 7.51 1.77 -22.07
N MET A 170 7.41 1.48 -23.37
CA MET A 170 6.68 2.31 -24.33
C MET A 170 5.17 2.35 -24.05
N GLN A 171 4.55 1.23 -23.64
CA GLN A 171 3.13 1.21 -23.26
C GLN A 171 2.82 1.97 -21.97
N ILE A 172 3.78 2.02 -21.04
CA ILE A 172 3.67 2.82 -19.80
C ILE A 172 3.81 4.32 -20.11
N MET A 173 4.62 4.70 -21.09
CA MET A 173 4.83 6.10 -21.47
C MET A 173 3.74 6.68 -22.38
N SER A 174 2.86 5.85 -22.94
CA SER A 174 1.73 6.27 -23.79
C SER A 174 0.38 6.33 -23.06
N SER A 175 0.36 6.23 -21.74
CA SER A 175 -0.84 6.24 -20.88
C SER A 175 -0.83 7.44 -19.93
#